data_AF-H6V3N7-F1
#
_entry.id   AF-H6V3N7-F1
#
_cell.length_a   1.000
_cell.length_b   1.000
_cell.length_c   1.000
_cell.angle_alpha   90.00
_cell.angle_beta   90.00
_cell.angle_gamma   90.00
#
_symmetry.space_group_name_H-M   'P 1'
#
loop_
_entity.id
_entity.type
_entity.pdbx_description
1 polymer ?
#
loop_
_entity_poly.entity_id
_entity_poly.type
_entity_poly.pdbx_seq_one_letter_code
_entity_poly.pdbx_strand_id
1 'polypeptide(L)'
;VKDLDFGNHLLFVRGGKGNKDRSTILPERLCPELKDHLVKVKELHEEDLAKGFGEVFLPGALAHKYPKAPGEWKWQYVFPAAKLSVDPRSDRTRRHHVSDKVLQSALHKAVRGAGVQKHATVHTLRHSFATHLL
;
A
#
# COMPACT_ATOMS: atom_id res chain seq x y z
N VAL A 1 1.15 -2.42 -7.08
CA VAL A 1 1.24 -1.16 -7.87
C VAL A 1 0.10 -1.07 -8.85
N LYS A 2 -0.24 -2.16 -9.54
CA LYS A 2 -1.31 -2.27 -10.56
C LYS A 2 -2.69 -1.75 -10.15
N ASP A 3 -2.96 -1.58 -8.86
CA ASP A 3 -4.25 -1.15 -8.36
C ASP A 3 -4.43 0.39 -8.36
N LEU A 4 -3.38 1.15 -8.73
CA LEU A 4 -3.48 2.58 -9.03
C LEU A 4 -3.75 2.78 -10.53
N ASP A 5 -4.91 3.34 -10.85
CA ASP A 5 -5.28 3.74 -12.20
C ASP A 5 -5.23 5.27 -12.32
N PHE A 6 -4.10 5.76 -12.82
CA PHE A 6 -3.88 7.19 -13.05
C PHE A 6 -4.67 7.74 -14.24
N GLY A 7 -5.11 6.89 -15.18
CA GLY A 7 -5.85 7.33 -16.36
C GLY A 7 -7.31 7.63 -16.04
N ASN A 8 -7.91 6.83 -15.18
CA ASN A 8 -9.30 7.00 -14.75
C ASN A 8 -9.43 7.66 -13.36
N HIS A 9 -8.31 8.03 -12.72
CA HIS A 9 -8.30 8.56 -11.35
C HIS A 9 -9.00 7.63 -10.35
N LEU A 10 -8.70 6.33 -10.45
CA LEU A 10 -9.27 5.29 -9.59
C LEU A 10 -8.19 4.55 -8.81
N LEU A 11 -8.54 4.18 -7.58
CA LEU A 11 -7.80 3.24 -6.75
C LEU A 11 -8.64 1.99 -6.55
N PHE A 12 -8.10 0.83 -6.89
CA PHE A 12 -8.72 -0.47 -6.63
C PHE A 12 -8.30 -1.02 -5.26
N VAL A 13 -9.27 -1.40 -4.45
CA VAL A 13 -9.06 -2.08 -3.17
C VAL A 13 -9.54 -3.52 -3.33
N ARG A 14 -8.59 -4.44 -3.36
CA ARG A 14 -8.84 -5.88 -3.54
C ARG A 14 -9.13 -6.57 -2.21
N GLY A 15 -10.07 -7.51 -2.20
CA GLY A 15 -10.34 -8.34 -1.02
C GLY A 15 -10.83 -7.54 0.20
N GLY A 16 -11.63 -6.49 -0.02
CA GLY A 16 -12.25 -5.73 1.06
C GLY A 16 -13.27 -6.54 1.87
N LYS A 17 -14.03 -5.88 2.76
CA LYS A 17 -15.04 -6.56 3.62
C LYS A 17 -15.93 -7.51 2.81
N GLY A 18 -15.92 -8.80 3.18
CA GLY A 18 -16.64 -9.88 2.49
C GLY A 18 -15.91 -10.43 1.26
N ASN A 19 -14.59 -10.23 1.15
CA ASN A 19 -13.77 -10.57 -0.01
C ASN A 19 -14.27 -9.94 -1.32
N LYS A 20 -14.77 -8.70 -1.22
CA LYS A 20 -15.30 -7.95 -2.37
C LYS A 20 -14.35 -6.84 -2.76
N ASP A 21 -14.05 -6.81 -4.06
CA ASP A 21 -13.28 -5.74 -4.67
C ASP A 21 -14.12 -4.46 -4.77
N ARG A 22 -13.47 -3.31 -4.61
CA ARG A 22 -14.09 -2.00 -4.71
C ARG A 22 -13.13 -1.03 -5.39
N SER A 23 -13.66 -0.03 -6.09
CA SER A 23 -12.89 1.14 -6.51
C SER A 23 -13.23 2.34 -5.62
N THR A 24 -12.29 3.27 -5.51
CA THR A 24 -12.49 4.58 -4.90
C THR A 24 -11.74 5.64 -5.69
N ILE A 25 -11.98 6.90 -5.35
CA ILE A 25 -11.41 8.06 -6.04
C ILE A 25 -9.92 8.18 -5.71
N LEU A 26 -9.10 8.39 -6.74
CA LEU A 26 -7.71 8.81 -6.62
C LEU A 26 -7.63 10.31 -6.97
N PRO A 27 -7.45 11.22 -6.00
CA PRO A 27 -7.41 12.65 -6.29
C PRO A 27 -6.30 13.02 -7.28
N GLU A 28 -6.65 13.71 -8.36
CA GLU A 28 -5.71 14.10 -9.42
C GLU A 28 -4.50 14.88 -8.90
N ARG A 29 -4.73 15.76 -7.91
CA ARG A 29 -3.67 16.55 -7.27
C ARG A 29 -2.54 15.70 -6.65
N LEU A 30 -2.81 14.45 -6.28
CA LEU A 30 -1.82 13.53 -5.70
C LEU A 30 -1.08 12.72 -6.77
N CYS A 31 -1.54 12.73 -8.02
CA CYS A 31 -0.97 11.92 -9.08
C CYS A 31 0.52 12.22 -9.35
N PRO A 32 0.99 13.49 -9.40
CA PRO A 32 2.41 13.79 -9.59
C PRO A 32 3.28 13.20 -8.47
N GLU A 33 2.96 13.52 -7.22
CA GLU A 33 3.72 13.03 -6.05
C GLU A 33 3.72 11.50 -5.95
N LEU A 34 2.61 10.85 -6.27
CA LEU A 34 2.53 9.39 -6.28
C LEU A 34 3.36 8.77 -7.40
N LYS A 35 3.45 9.40 -8.58
CA LYS A 35 4.31 8.91 -9.66
C LYS A 35 5.78 9.01 -9.27
N ASP A 36 6.21 10.12 -8.69
CA ASP A 36 7.58 10.31 -8.21
C ASP A 36 7.94 9.31 -7.10
N HIS A 37 6.99 9.06 -6.19
CA HIS A 37 7.12 8.01 -5.17
C HIS A 37 7.27 6.62 -5.80
N LEU A 38 6.47 6.28 -6.81
CA LEU A 38 6.55 4.99 -7.49
C LEU A 38 7.87 4.78 -8.25
N VAL A 39 8.51 5.84 -8.75
CA VAL A 39 9.87 5.75 -9.33
C VAL A 39 10.86 5.25 -8.28
N LYS A 40 10.89 5.87 -7.09
CA LYS A 40 11.76 5.46 -5.99
C LYS A 40 11.47 4.05 -5.49
N VAL A 41 10.19 3.68 -5.43
CA VAL A 41 9.80 2.31 -5.04
C VAL A 41 10.22 1.29 -6.10
N LYS A 42 10.25 1.68 -7.38
CA LYS A 42 10.73 0.81 -8.46
C LYS A 42 12.23 0.59 -8.38
N GLU A 43 13.01 1.65 -8.15
CA GLU A 43 14.46 1.55 -7.91
C GLU A 43 14.76 0.60 -6.73
N LEU A 44 14.05 0.78 -5.61
CA LEU A 44 14.17 -0.09 -4.45
C LEU A 44 13.83 -1.56 -4.77
N HIS A 45 12.80 -1.80 -5.58
CA HIS A 45 12.42 -3.14 -6.02
C HIS A 45 13.50 -3.78 -6.91
N GLU A 46 14.08 -3.02 -7.83
CA GLU A 46 15.18 -3.48 -8.69
C GLU A 46 16.42 -3.84 -7.87
N GLU A 47 16.75 -3.06 -6.83
CA GLU A 47 17.81 -3.41 -5.88
C GLU A 47 17.51 -4.71 -5.09
N ASP A 48 16.27 -4.86 -4.61
CA ASP A 48 15.88 -6.07 -3.88
C ASP A 48 15.90 -7.29 -4.80
N LEU A 49 15.49 -7.16 -6.07
CA LEU A 49 15.59 -8.22 -7.07
C LEU A 49 17.04 -8.64 -7.29
N ALA A 50 17.96 -7.68 -7.45
CA ALA A 50 19.39 -7.95 -7.62
C ALA A 50 19.98 -8.70 -6.42
N LYS A 51 19.46 -8.48 -5.22
CA LYS A 51 19.85 -9.15 -3.97
C LYS A 51 19.11 -10.47 -3.72
N GLY A 52 18.15 -10.86 -4.58
CA GLY A 52 17.35 -12.08 -4.44
C GLY A 52 16.15 -11.97 -3.48
N PHE A 53 15.76 -10.75 -3.07
CA PHE A 53 14.69 -10.48 -2.11
C PHE A 53 13.46 -9.75 -2.70
N GLY A 54 13.45 -9.48 -4.01
CA GLY A 54 12.41 -8.71 -4.69
C GLY A 54 11.07 -9.42 -4.90
N GLU A 55 10.78 -10.51 -4.19
CA GLU A 55 9.50 -11.20 -4.32
C GLU A 55 8.49 -10.76 -3.26
N VAL A 56 7.28 -10.38 -3.68
CA VAL A 56 6.17 -10.09 -2.78
C VAL A 56 5.44 -11.36 -2.34
N PHE A 57 4.76 -11.31 -1.19
CA PHE A 57 3.83 -12.36 -0.81
C PHE A 57 2.58 -12.32 -1.70
N LEU A 58 2.20 -13.47 -2.27
CA LEU A 58 0.92 -13.68 -2.96
C LEU A 58 0.11 -14.77 -2.23
N PRO A 59 -1.20 -14.55 -2.00
CA PRO A 59 -2.01 -15.50 -1.24
C PRO A 59 -2.42 -16.73 -2.07
N GLY A 60 -2.22 -17.92 -1.50
CA GLY A 60 -2.85 -19.20 -1.89
C GLY A 60 -2.89 -19.46 -3.41
N ALA A 61 -4.10 -19.60 -3.95
CA ALA A 61 -4.35 -19.91 -5.36
C ALA A 61 -3.72 -18.90 -6.35
N LEU A 62 -3.46 -17.67 -5.91
CA LEU A 62 -2.88 -16.63 -6.76
C LEU A 62 -1.41 -16.89 -7.04
N ALA A 63 -0.66 -17.34 -6.01
CA ALA A 63 0.74 -17.74 -6.16
C ALA A 63 0.87 -18.96 -7.09
N HIS A 64 -0.05 -19.92 -6.98
CA HIS A 64 -0.05 -21.10 -7.84
C HIS A 64 -0.41 -20.77 -9.30
N LYS A 65 -1.42 -19.91 -9.51
CA LYS A 65 -1.86 -19.49 -10.84
C LYS A 65 -0.81 -18.63 -11.56
N TYR A 66 -0.05 -17.82 -10.82
CA TYR A 66 0.94 -16.91 -11.38
C TYR A 66 2.29 -17.04 -10.66
N PRO A 67 3.09 -18.07 -10.97
CA PRO A 67 4.33 -18.36 -10.25
C PRO A 67 5.41 -17.28 -10.42
N LYS A 68 5.41 -16.52 -11.52
CA LYS A 68 6.36 -15.42 -11.78
C LYS A 68 5.89 -14.05 -11.27
N ALA A 69 4.60 -13.94 -10.90
CA ALA A 69 4.03 -12.69 -10.42
C ALA A 69 4.70 -12.07 -9.19
N PRO A 70 5.22 -12.84 -8.21
CA PRO A 70 5.84 -12.28 -7.01
C PRO A 70 6.98 -11.28 -7.29
N GLY A 71 7.77 -11.50 -8.34
CA GLY A 71 8.89 -10.61 -8.71
C GLY A 71 8.51 -9.49 -9.67
N GLU A 72 7.32 -9.53 -10.25
CA GLU A 72 6.87 -8.53 -11.22
C GLU A 72 6.50 -7.21 -10.51
N TRP A 73 6.94 -6.09 -11.09
CA TRP A 73 6.69 -4.73 -10.57
C TRP A 73 5.21 -4.46 -10.25
N LYS A 74 4.30 -4.91 -11.13
CA LYS A 74 2.86 -4.64 -11.01
C LYS A 74 2.27 -5.18 -9.70
N TRP A 75 2.85 -6.25 -9.15
CA TRP A 75 2.40 -6.91 -7.91
C TRP A 75 3.00 -6.35 -6.62
N GLN A 76 4.02 -5.49 -6.71
CA GLN A 76 4.68 -4.94 -5.53
C GLN A 76 3.78 -3.98 -4.73
N TYR A 77 4.10 -3.78 -3.46
CA TYR A 77 3.40 -2.80 -2.63
C TYR A 77 3.68 -1.36 -3.09
N VAL A 78 2.66 -0.51 -3.09
CA VAL A 78 2.83 0.94 -3.35
C VAL A 78 3.62 1.60 -2.23
N PHE A 79 3.39 1.19 -0.98
CA PHE A 79 4.07 1.71 0.20
C PHE A 79 4.86 0.58 0.89
N PRO A 80 6.05 0.26 0.37
CA PRO A 80 6.86 -0.80 0.94
C PRO A 80 7.46 -0.38 2.30
N ALA A 81 7.75 -1.36 3.15
CA ALA A 81 8.44 -1.16 4.41
C ALA A 81 9.91 -0.73 4.17
N ALA A 82 10.46 0.07 5.08
CA ALA A 82 11.85 0.52 4.99
C ALA A 82 12.87 -0.63 5.05
N LYS A 83 12.54 -1.73 5.75
CA LYS A 83 13.40 -2.90 5.94
C LYS A 83 12.76 -4.16 5.38
N LEU A 84 13.60 -5.09 4.94
CA LEU A 84 13.21 -6.46 4.65
C LEU A 84 12.79 -7.18 5.94
N SER A 85 11.93 -8.18 5.80
CA SER A 85 11.47 -9.02 6.91
C SER A 85 11.37 -10.47 6.45
N VAL A 86 11.60 -11.40 7.38
CA VAL A 86 11.33 -12.82 7.16
C VAL A 86 9.83 -13.05 7.27
N ASP A 87 9.22 -13.65 6.25
CA ASP A 87 7.81 -14.04 6.32
C ASP A 87 7.66 -15.32 7.17
N PRO A 88 6.97 -15.26 8.32
CA PRO A 88 6.87 -16.40 9.24
C PRO A 88 6.12 -17.61 8.65
N ARG A 89 5.43 -17.46 7.52
CA ARG A 89 4.69 -18.55 6.87
C ARG A 89 5.53 -19.37 5.90
N SER A 90 6.61 -18.79 5.40
CA SER A 90 7.41 -19.38 4.30
C SER A 90 8.91 -19.31 4.52
N ASP A 91 9.36 -18.65 5.59
CA ASP A 91 10.76 -18.41 5.94
C ASP A 91 11.56 -17.63 4.87
N ARG A 92 10.86 -17.02 3.90
CA ARG A 92 11.47 -16.22 2.84
C ARG A 92 11.64 -14.78 3.31
N THR A 93 12.83 -14.22 3.07
CA THR A 93 13.10 -12.80 3.26
C THR A 93 12.52 -12.00 2.09
N ARG A 94 11.67 -11.03 2.39
CA ARG A 94 11.02 -10.16 1.40
C ARG A 94 10.61 -8.82 1.99
N ARG A 95 10.32 -7.85 1.12
CA ARG A 95 9.79 -6.56 1.53
C ARG A 95 8.28 -6.62 1.71
N HIS A 96 7.81 -6.32 2.92
CA HIS A 96 6.39 -6.18 3.21
C HIS A 96 5.92 -4.73 2.97
N HIS A 97 4.62 -4.47 3.10
CA HIS A 97 4.13 -3.09 3.18
C HIS A 97 4.48 -2.44 4.53
N VAL A 98 4.48 -1.11 4.56
CA VAL A 98 4.59 -0.33 5.80
C VAL A 98 3.55 -0.78 6.83
N SER A 99 3.94 -0.90 8.10
CA SER A 99 3.01 -1.41 9.11
C SER A 99 1.94 -0.39 9.47
N ASP A 100 0.74 -0.88 9.76
CA ASP A 100 -0.40 -0.04 10.15
C ASP A 100 -0.09 0.80 11.40
N LYS A 101 0.74 0.27 12.31
CA LYS A 101 1.18 0.98 13.53
C LYS A 101 1.99 2.23 13.21
N VAL A 102 2.81 2.19 12.15
CA VAL A 102 3.59 3.37 11.71
C VAL A 102 2.63 4.48 11.27
N LEU A 103 1.62 4.14 10.47
CA LEU A 103 0.62 5.11 10.00
C LEU A 103 -0.23 5.65 11.15
N GLN A 104 -0.70 4.78 12.06
CA GLN A 104 -1.47 5.18 13.24
C GLN A 104 -0.68 6.12 14.15
N SER A 105 0.59 5.81 14.40
CA SER A 105 1.46 6.65 15.23
C SER A 105 1.73 8.00 14.58
N ALA A 106 2.00 8.02 13.27
CA ALA A 106 2.21 9.26 12.52
C ALA A 106 0.97 10.17 12.58
N LEU A 107 -0.21 9.60 12.37
CA LEU A 107 -1.47 10.36 12.46
C LEU A 107 -1.71 10.89 13.88
N HIS A 108 -1.49 10.08 14.91
CA HIS A 108 -1.65 10.53 16.30
C HIS A 108 -0.75 11.72 16.64
N LYS A 109 0.52 11.68 16.18
CA LYS A 109 1.46 12.81 16.32
C LYS A 109 0.98 14.05 15.57
N ALA A 110 0.49 13.88 14.33
CA ALA A 110 -0.02 14.99 13.53
C ALA A 110 -1.26 15.66 14.15
N VAL A 111 -2.22 14.85 14.65
CA VAL A 111 -3.43 15.34 15.34
C VAL A 111 -3.06 16.18 16.56
N ARG A 112 -2.12 15.68 17.39
CA ARG A 112 -1.62 16.41 18.56
C ARG A 112 -0.90 17.69 18.16
N GLY A 113 -0.03 17.64 17.14
CA GLY A 113 0.72 18.80 16.64
C GLY A 113 -0.18 19.88 16.03
N ALA A 114 -1.30 19.48 15.43
CA ALA A 114 -2.30 20.40 14.89
C ALA A 114 -3.24 21.01 15.96
N GLY A 115 -3.09 20.66 17.24
CA GLY A 115 -3.93 21.18 18.33
C GLY A 115 -5.38 20.67 18.31
N VAL A 116 -5.67 19.60 17.57
CA VAL A 116 -7.02 19.02 17.48
C VAL A 116 -7.37 18.32 18.78
N GLN A 117 -8.34 18.88 19.51
CA GLN A 117 -8.77 18.37 20.82
C GLN A 117 -9.65 17.12 20.74
N LYS A 118 -10.31 16.90 19.59
CA LYS A 118 -11.16 15.73 19.37
C LYS A 118 -10.32 14.49 19.08
N HIS A 119 -10.81 13.32 19.52
CA HIS A 119 -10.19 12.06 19.16
C HIS A 119 -10.28 11.84 17.63
N ALA A 120 -9.12 11.73 16.97
CA ALA A 120 -9.02 11.53 15.53
C ALA A 120 -8.07 10.37 15.21
N THR A 121 -8.54 9.43 14.39
CA THR A 121 -7.83 8.23 13.94
C THR A 121 -7.95 8.07 12.43
N VAL A 122 -7.28 7.05 11.87
CA VAL A 122 -7.42 6.69 10.45
C VAL A 122 -8.89 6.39 10.11
N HIS A 123 -9.63 5.78 11.05
CA HIS A 123 -11.05 5.52 10.88
C HIS A 123 -11.87 6.82 10.83
N THR A 124 -11.50 7.82 11.64
CA THR A 124 -12.12 9.16 11.60
C THR A 124 -11.96 9.79 10.23
N LEU A 125 -10.76 9.73 9.62
CA LEU A 125 -10.54 10.26 8.26
C LEU A 125 -11.42 9.58 7.22
N ARG A 126 -11.57 8.25 7.31
CA ARG A 126 -12.46 7.50 6.42
C ARG A 126 -13.92 7.94 6.59
N HIS A 127 -14.37 8.16 7.82
CA HIS A 127 -15.72 8.64 8.08
C HIS A 127 -15.92 10.05 7.51
N SER A 128 -15.00 10.98 7.78
CA SER A 128 -15.03 12.34 7.24
C SER A 128 -15.10 12.36 5.71
N PHE A 129 -14.33 11.50 5.05
CA PHE A 129 -14.40 11.33 3.59
C PHE A 129 -15.80 10.95 3.12
N ALA A 130 -16.43 9.94 3.74
CA ALA A 130 -17.77 9.52 3.38
C ALA A 130 -18.81 10.62 3.61
N THR A 131 -18.74 11.33 4.75
CA THR A 131 -19.70 12.39 5.07
C THR A 131 -19.58 13.62 4.18
N HIS A 132 -18.37 13.95 3.69
CA HIS A 132 -18.17 15.11 2.81
C HIS A 132 -18.52 14.82 1.34
N LEU A 133 -18.79 13.55 1.00
CA LEU A 133 -19.24 13.15 -0.34
C LEU A 133 -20.78 13.03 -0.44
N LEU A 134 -21.49 13.21 0.68
CA LEU A 134 -22.95 13.30 0.73
C LEU A 134 -23.38 14.75 0.51
#